data_AF-A0A0J5GS94-F1
#
_entry.id   AF-A0A0J5GS94-F1
#
_cell.length_a   1.000
_cell.length_b   1.000
_cell.length_c   1.000
_cell.angle_alpha   90.00
_cell.angle_beta   90.00
_cell.angle_gamma   90.00
#
_symmetry.space_group_name_H-M   'P 1'
#
loop_
_entity.id
_entity.type
_entity.pdbx_description
1 polymer ?
#
loop_
_entity_poly.entity_id
_entity_poly.type
_entity_poly.pdbx_seq_one_letter_code
_entity_poly.pdbx_strand_id
1 'polypeptide(L)'
;MSIEHNEKLTKAIKKADKSVYATQLESNSDNLGYSQQAIEIVEQELKEAKENHTSSLEEQRANDMLRLLKETQAAVNVIRND
;
A
#
# COMPACT_ATOMS: atom_id res chain seq x y z
N MET A 1 2.20 -21.55 7.16
CA MET A 1 1.14 -20.52 7.03
C MET A 1 1.65 -19.10 7.23
N SER A 2 2.60 -18.81 8.13
CA SER A 2 3.13 -17.43 8.34
C SER A 2 4.07 -16.90 7.24
N ILE A 3 4.91 -17.75 6.63
CA ILE A 3 5.90 -17.32 5.62
C ILE A 3 5.23 -16.88 4.31
N GLU A 4 4.28 -17.67 3.82
CA GLU A 4 3.59 -17.41 2.55
C GLU A 4 2.76 -16.11 2.61
N HIS A 5 2.16 -15.84 3.77
CA HIS A 5 1.42 -14.61 4.00
C HIS A 5 2.34 -13.38 4.07
N ASN A 6 3.49 -13.50 4.73
CA ASN A 6 4.50 -12.43 4.78
C ASN A 6 5.06 -12.11 3.37
N GLU A 7 5.25 -13.12 2.53
CA GLU A 7 5.64 -12.90 1.12
C GLU A 7 4.57 -12.18 0.30
N LYS A 8 3.28 -12.53 0.48
CA LYS A 8 2.17 -11.86 -0.20
C LYS A 8 2.08 -10.40 0.22
N LEU A 9 2.13 -10.11 1.52
CA LEU A 9 2.13 -8.76 2.07
C LEU A 9 3.31 -7.94 1.56
N THR A 10 4.52 -8.51 1.57
CA THR A 10 5.72 -7.84 1.03
C THR A 10 5.57 -7.51 -0.45
N LYS A 11 5.00 -8.42 -1.25
CA LYS A 11 4.74 -8.18 -2.68
C LYS A 11 3.68 -7.09 -2.88
N ALA A 12 2.62 -7.09 -2.08
CA ALA A 12 1.57 -6.08 -2.12
C ALA A 12 2.15 -4.68 -1.83
N ILE A 13 2.95 -4.54 -0.76
CA ILE A 13 3.58 -3.27 -0.39
C ILE A 13 4.49 -2.75 -1.50
N LYS A 14 5.33 -3.61 -2.08
CA LYS A 14 6.22 -3.22 -3.20
C LYS A 14 5.44 -2.75 -4.43
N LYS A 15 4.30 -3.39 -4.73
CA LYS A 15 3.43 -2.96 -5.83
C LYS A 15 2.79 -1.61 -5.54
N ALA A 16 2.30 -1.40 -4.33
CA ALA A 16 1.71 -0.14 -3.91
C ALA A 16 2.71 1.01 -3.95
N ASP A 17 3.92 0.79 -3.43
CA ASP A 17 5.02 1.75 -3.47
C ASP A 17 5.37 2.17 -4.91
N LYS A 18 5.55 1.19 -5.80
CA LYS A 18 5.83 1.48 -7.22
C LYS A 18 4.70 2.27 -7.87
N SER A 19 3.44 1.93 -7.57
CA SER A 19 2.28 2.58 -8.17
C SER A 19 2.10 4.01 -7.67
N VAL A 20 2.29 4.25 -6.38
CA VAL A 20 2.26 5.59 -5.78
C VAL A 20 3.40 6.44 -6.35
N TYR A 21 4.62 5.89 -6.43
CA TYR A 21 5.75 6.58 -7.04
C TYR A 21 5.52 6.93 -8.52
N ALA A 22 4.96 6.00 -9.30
CA ALA A 22 4.58 6.27 -10.70
C ALA A 22 3.54 7.39 -10.81
N THR A 23 2.60 7.45 -9.86
CA THR A 23 1.60 8.53 -9.79
C THR A 23 2.22 9.88 -9.45
N GLN A 24 3.27 9.91 -8.63
CA GLN A 24 4.02 11.13 -8.32
C GLN A 24 4.81 11.65 -9.53
N LEU A 25 5.43 10.76 -10.30
CA LEU A 25 6.24 11.13 -11.47
C LEU A 25 5.40 11.48 -12.69
N GLU A 26 4.37 10.67 -12.95
CA GLU A 26 3.48 10.81 -14.07
C GLU A 26 2.09 11.08 -13.50
N SER A 27 1.71 12.37 -13.43
CA SER A 27 0.42 12.83 -12.91
C SER A 27 -0.77 12.49 -13.85
N ASN A 28 -0.79 11.28 -14.40
CA ASN A 28 -1.88 10.77 -15.22
C ASN A 28 -2.98 10.19 -14.33
N SER A 29 -4.25 10.41 -14.70
CA SER A 29 -5.42 9.91 -13.95
C SER A 29 -5.46 8.38 -13.82
N ASP A 30 -4.90 7.66 -14.77
CA ASP A 30 -4.86 6.19 -14.73
C ASP A 30 -3.96 5.69 -13.60
N ASN A 31 -2.84 6.38 -13.34
CA ASN A 31 -1.90 6.03 -12.28
C ASN A 31 -2.50 6.22 -10.87
N LEU A 32 -3.41 7.18 -10.71
CA LEU A 32 -4.17 7.37 -9.47
C LEU A 32 -5.08 6.17 -9.15
N GLY A 33 -5.79 5.67 -10.15
CA GLY A 33 -6.62 4.47 -10.00
C GLY A 33 -5.78 3.24 -9.63
N TYR A 34 -4.62 3.06 -10.28
CA TYR A 34 -3.72 1.96 -9.98
C TYR A 34 -3.09 2.05 -8.59
N SER A 35 -2.69 3.24 -8.15
CA SER A 35 -2.13 3.43 -6.80
C SER A 35 -3.16 3.18 -5.72
N GLN A 36 -4.42 3.58 -5.93
CA GLN A 36 -5.50 3.34 -4.98
C GLN A 36 -5.80 1.84 -4.84
N GLN A 37 -5.94 1.13 -5.97
CA GLN A 37 -6.14 -0.32 -5.96
C GLN A 37 -4.98 -1.05 -5.28
N ALA A 38 -3.74 -0.61 -5.52
CA ALA A 38 -2.58 -1.25 -4.91
C ALA A 38 -2.54 -1.05 -3.38
N ILE A 39 -2.98 0.12 -2.89
CA ILE A 39 -3.15 0.39 -1.45
C ILE A 39 -4.26 -0.47 -0.84
N GLU A 40 -5.41 -0.61 -1.50
CA GLU A 40 -6.52 -1.47 -1.04
C GLU A 40 -6.08 -2.94 -0.91
N ILE A 41 -5.25 -3.44 -1.82
CA ILE A 41 -4.69 -4.79 -1.73
C ILE A 41 -3.81 -4.95 -0.49
N VAL A 42 -2.99 -3.93 -0.15
CA VAL A 42 -2.17 -3.96 1.08
C VAL A 42 -3.05 -3.97 2.33
N GLU A 43 -4.16 -3.22 2.34
CA GLU A 43 -5.12 -3.23 3.45
C GLU A 43 -5.77 -4.60 3.66
N GLN A 44 -6.18 -5.25 2.57
CA GLN A 44 -6.81 -6.55 2.64
C GLN A 44 -5.83 -7.60 3.19
N GLU A 45 -4.60 -7.64 2.67
CA GLU A 45 -3.57 -8.56 3.14
C GLU A 45 -3.24 -8.31 4.62
N LEU A 46 -3.17 -7.05 5.06
CA LEU A 46 -2.99 -6.71 6.49
C LEU A 46 -4.16 -7.15 7.37
N LYS A 47 -5.39 -7.06 6.87
CA LYS A 47 -6.57 -7.52 7.60
C LYS A 47 -6.54 -9.04 7.77
N GLU A 48 -6.21 -9.76 6.72
CA GLU A 48 -6.02 -11.21 6.77
C GLU A 48 -4.85 -11.60 7.70
N ALA A 49 -3.78 -10.80 7.78
CA ALA A 49 -2.67 -11.00 8.71
C ALA A 49 -3.11 -10.98 10.18
N LYS A 50 -3.93 -9.98 10.53
CA LYS A 50 -4.50 -9.76 11.86
C LYS A 50 -5.45 -10.87 12.27
N GLU A 51 -6.33 -11.28 11.35
CA GLU A 51 -7.28 -12.38 11.58
C GLU A 51 -6.56 -13.72 11.82
N ASN A 52 -5.37 -13.90 11.24
CA ASN A 52 -4.50 -15.04 11.49
C ASN A 52 -3.67 -14.94 12.80
N HIS A 53 -3.95 -13.95 13.66
CA HIS A 53 -3.28 -13.71 14.95
C HIS A 53 -1.76 -13.55 14.86
N THR A 54 -1.27 -13.07 13.72
CA THR A 54 0.17 -12.92 13.46
C THR A 54 0.63 -11.52 13.89
N SER A 55 0.59 -11.21 15.19
CA SER A 55 1.18 -9.95 15.69
C SER A 55 2.71 -9.99 15.58
N SER A 56 3.21 -9.66 14.40
CA SER A 56 4.64 -9.67 14.09
C SER A 56 5.16 -8.26 13.82
N LEU A 57 6.47 -8.08 13.99
CA LEU A 57 7.17 -6.84 13.66
C LEU A 57 6.97 -6.45 12.19
N GLU A 58 6.84 -7.43 11.30
CA GLU A 58 6.53 -7.20 9.89
C GLU A 58 5.14 -6.61 9.68
N GLU A 59 4.15 -7.01 10.48
CA GLU A 59 2.80 -6.45 10.41
C GLU A 59 2.82 -4.96 10.80
N GLN A 60 3.56 -4.61 11.85
CA GLN A 60 3.74 -3.20 12.25
C GLN A 60 4.40 -2.39 11.14
N ARG A 61 5.50 -2.89 10.56
CA ARG A 61 6.18 -2.24 9.43
C ARG A 61 5.27 -2.08 8.22
N ALA A 62 4.42 -3.08 7.94
CA ALA A 62 3.46 -3.04 6.86
C ALA A 62 2.35 -2.01 7.10
N ASN A 63 1.84 -1.89 8.33
CA ASN A 63 0.90 -0.83 8.71
C ASN A 63 1.54 0.57 8.57
N ASP A 64 2.80 0.72 8.97
CA ASP A 64 3.54 1.99 8.83
C ASP A 64 3.72 2.37 7.35
N MET A 65 4.11 1.41 6.50
CA MET A 65 4.22 1.62 5.05
C MET A 65 2.87 1.94 4.41
N LEU A 66 1.80 1.24 4.80
CA LEU A 66 0.45 1.53 4.33
C LEU A 66 0.05 2.97 4.65
N ARG A 67 0.35 3.45 5.87
CA ARG A 67 0.09 4.84 6.26
C ARG A 67 0.86 5.81 5.37
N LEU A 68 2.15 5.58 5.15
CA LEU A 68 2.98 6.42 4.27
C LEU A 68 2.41 6.48 2.85
N LEU A 69 1.99 5.35 2.29
CA LEU A 69 1.43 5.27 0.94
C LEU A 69 0.15 6.09 0.79
N LYS A 70 -0.74 6.04 1.79
CA LYS A 70 -1.97 6.84 1.81
C LYS A 70 -1.68 8.33 1.95
N GLU A 71 -0.78 8.72 2.85
CA GLU A 71 -0.38 10.12 3.02
C GLU A 71 0.22 10.67 1.71
N THR A 72 1.06 9.86 1.06
CA THR A 72 1.68 10.20 -0.21
C THR A 72 0.65 10.36 -1.32
N GLN A 73 -0.31 9.43 -1.44
CA GLN A 73 -1.36 9.53 -2.44
C GLN A 73 -2.30 10.72 -2.19
N ALA A 74 -2.60 11.02 -0.92
CA ALA A 74 -3.39 12.20 -0.55
C ALA A 74 -2.67 13.50 -0.95
N ALA A 75 -1.35 13.60 -0.71
CA ALA A 75 -0.56 14.76 -1.12
C ALA A 75 -0.57 14.98 -2.65
N VAL A 76 -0.46 13.90 -3.44
CA VAL A 76 -0.56 13.99 -4.90
C VAL A 76 -1.95 14.44 -5.35
N ASN A 77 -3.01 13.97 -4.69
CA ASN A 77 -4.38 14.40 -4.98
C ASN A 77 -4.64 15.88 -4.64
N VAL A 78 -4.02 16.40 -3.58
CA VAL A 78 -4.14 17.83 -3.21
C VAL A 78 -3.47 18.72 -4.24
N ILE A 79 -2.23 18.40 -4.65
CA ILE A 79 -1.48 19.18 -5.67
C ILE A 79 -2.23 19.29 -7.00
N ARG A 80 -3.09 18.32 -7.32
CA ARG A 80 -3.82 18.26 -8.59
C ARG A 80 -5.17 18.98 -8.59
N ASN A 81 -5.74 19.24 -7.41
CA ASN A 81 -7.05 19.92 -7.27
C ASN A 81 -6.93 21.41 -6.90
N ASP A 82 -5.73 21.91 -6.62
CA ASP A 82 -5.37 23.34 -6.57
C ASP A 82 -5.06 23.88 -7.98
#